data_AF-A0A3A5V9N9-F1
#
_entry.id   AF-A0A3A5V9N9-F1
#
_cell.length_a   1.000
_cell.length_b   1.000
_cell.length_c   1.000
_cell.angle_alpha   90.00
_cell.angle_beta   90.00
_cell.angle_gamma   90.00
#
_symmetry.space_group_name_H-M   'P 1'
#
loop_
_entity.id
_entity.type
_entity.pdbx_description
1 polymer ?
#
loop_
_entity_poly.entity_id
_entity_poly.type
_entity_poly.pdbx_seq_one_letter_code
_entity_poly.pdbx_strand_id
1 'polypeptide(L)'
;MHCHIMDEWSSSDLSPGKMWNMLKSSDPQIDEQFYRLPDGRWDVNRLNEGVARLQKQEELRLKQEHENYILMQNQKELARAERTYHKKIQRKEQSKFVDLTVFKVGMHMYLWPVMCQLFLLIVMLILPTSTLISSLPIFLIIIVSLNVIFWVSIPLMTKNLADQILKIDNRTKHLLENQP
;
A
#
# COMPACT_ATOMS: atom_id res chain seq x y z
N MET A 1 70.16 40.40 22.06
CA MET A 1 69.64 40.73 20.70
C MET A 1 68.69 39.61 20.31
N HIS A 2 67.51 39.95 19.80
CA HIS A 2 66.26 39.17 19.83
C HIS A 2 66.33 37.74 19.25
N CYS A 3 65.85 36.77 20.03
CA CYS A 3 65.18 35.59 19.49
C CYS A 3 63.72 35.97 19.22
N HIS A 4 63.37 36.10 17.94
CA HIS A 4 61.98 36.12 17.49
C HIS A 4 61.46 34.69 17.62
N ILE A 5 60.72 34.40 18.69
CA ILE A 5 59.83 33.25 18.69
C ILE A 5 58.63 33.71 17.87
N MET A 6 58.60 33.30 16.60
CA MET A 6 57.37 33.31 15.82
C MET A 6 56.44 32.29 16.48
N ASP A 7 55.60 32.80 17.36
CA ASP A 7 54.44 32.10 17.87
C ASP A 7 53.46 31.95 16.68
N GLU A 8 53.45 30.74 16.10
CA GLU A 8 52.49 30.25 15.10
C GLU A 8 51.07 30.30 15.67
N TRP A 9 50.48 31.49 15.71
CA TRP A 9 49.06 31.68 15.97
C TRP A 9 48.42 32.13 14.67
N SER A 10 48.07 31.19 13.80
CA SER A 10 47.30 31.53 12.59
C SER A 10 46.36 30.45 12.05
N SER A 11 45.72 29.64 12.90
CA SER A 11 44.60 28.82 12.37
C SER A 11 43.50 28.34 13.32
N SER A 12 43.36 28.82 14.56
CA SER A 12 42.14 28.51 15.34
C SER A 12 41.69 29.68 16.22
N ASP A 13 40.51 30.23 15.93
CA ASP A 13 39.81 31.34 16.62
C ASP A 13 39.41 31.07 18.10
N LEU A 14 39.99 30.05 18.73
CA LEU A 14 39.62 29.55 20.04
C LEU A 14 40.72 29.85 21.05
N SER A 15 40.43 30.75 21.98
CA SER A 15 41.32 31.00 23.11
C SER A 15 41.31 29.82 24.09
N PRO A 16 42.39 29.61 24.87
CA PRO A 16 42.48 28.50 25.83
C PRO A 16 41.31 28.44 26.82
N GLY A 17 40.80 29.59 27.26
CA GLY A 17 39.62 29.66 28.12
C GLY A 17 38.33 29.21 27.43
N LYS A 18 38.18 29.46 26.12
CA LYS A 18 37.05 28.93 25.34
C LYS A 18 37.16 27.41 25.15
N MET A 19 38.36 26.89 24.87
CA MET A 19 38.62 25.45 24.75
C MET A 19 38.31 24.70 26.05
N TRP A 20 38.72 25.27 27.19
CA TRP A 20 38.39 24.74 28.51
C TRP A 20 36.88 24.72 28.76
N ASN A 21 36.17 25.82 28.45
CA ASN A 21 34.73 25.87 28.63
C ASN A 21 34.00 24.82 27.77
N MET A 22 34.47 24.57 26.54
CA MET A 22 33.94 23.49 25.69
C MET A 22 34.15 22.12 26.35
N LEU A 23 35.37 21.82 26.80
CA LEU A 23 35.69 20.57 27.49
C LEU A 23 34.85 20.38 28.76
N LYS A 24 34.79 21.40 29.62
CA LYS A 24 34.05 21.38 30.89
C LYS A 24 32.53 21.28 30.70
N SER A 25 32.00 21.84 29.61
CA SER A 25 30.59 21.71 29.28
C SER A 25 30.20 20.31 28.81
N SER A 26 31.13 19.61 28.13
CA SER A 26 30.90 18.23 27.69
C SER A 26 31.17 17.21 28.80
N ASP A 27 32.15 17.47 29.67
CA ASP A 27 32.44 16.64 30.84
C ASP A 27 32.61 17.54 32.09
N PRO A 28 31.55 17.66 32.92
CA PRO A 28 31.59 18.46 34.13
C PRO A 28 32.57 17.94 35.18
N GLN A 29 32.98 16.67 35.11
CA GLN A 29 33.87 16.04 36.10
C GLN A 29 35.35 16.16 35.73
N ILE A 30 35.66 16.73 34.56
CA ILE A 30 37.03 16.87 34.10
C ILE A 30 37.84 17.81 35.02
N ASP A 31 39.03 17.38 35.41
CA ASP A 31 39.90 18.10 36.35
C ASP A 31 40.63 19.24 35.65
N GLU A 32 40.46 20.47 36.15
CA GLU A 32 41.12 21.66 35.60
C GLU A 32 42.64 21.61 35.81
N GLN A 33 43.10 21.04 36.93
CA GLN A 33 44.53 21.00 37.25
C GLN A 33 45.33 20.20 36.22
N PHE A 34 44.70 19.20 35.60
CA PHE A 34 45.32 18.40 34.54
C PHE A 34 45.66 19.21 33.27
N TYR A 35 44.92 20.29 33.01
CA TYR A 35 45.10 21.17 31.85
C TYR A 35 45.90 22.44 32.18
N ARG A 36 46.43 22.54 33.41
CA ARG A 36 47.30 23.64 33.84
C ARG A 36 48.74 23.17 33.92
N LEU A 37 49.65 24.05 33.55
CA LEU A 37 51.08 23.90 33.80
C LEU A 37 51.38 24.18 35.28
N PRO A 38 52.55 23.75 35.81
CA PRO A 38 52.94 24.00 37.21
C PRO A 38 53.01 25.48 37.61
N ASP A 39 53.11 26.38 36.63
CA ASP A 39 53.10 27.84 36.80
C ASP A 39 51.68 28.45 36.73
N GLY A 40 50.64 27.62 36.62
CA GLY A 40 49.23 28.03 36.57
C GLY A 40 48.75 28.48 35.18
N ARG A 41 49.61 28.50 34.15
CA ARG A 41 49.19 28.79 32.77
C ARG A 41 48.46 27.60 32.16
N TRP A 42 47.69 27.84 31.11
CA TRP A 42 47.02 26.77 30.36
C TRP A 42 48.03 25.93 29.59
N ASP A 43 47.92 24.61 29.69
CA ASP A 43 48.60 23.67 28.80
C ASP A 43 47.78 23.56 27.50
N VAL A 44 48.16 24.38 26.52
CA VAL A 44 47.47 24.52 25.24
C VAL A 44 47.48 23.21 24.45
N ASN A 45 48.55 22.42 24.56
CA ASN A 45 48.65 21.14 23.85
C ASN A 45 47.63 20.13 24.39
N ARG A 46 47.51 20.01 25.71
CA ARG A 46 46.48 19.16 26.34
C ARG A 46 45.06 19.62 26.02
N LEU A 47 44.81 20.93 26.03
CA LEU A 47 43.51 21.50 25.68
C LEU A 47 43.15 21.20 24.21
N ASN A 48 44.09 21.39 23.28
CA ASN A 48 43.89 21.08 21.86
C ASN A 48 43.62 19.59 21.64
N GLU A 49 44.37 18.70 22.30
CA GLU A 49 44.11 17.26 22.22
C GLU A 49 42.73 16.89 22.77
N GLY A 50 42.31 17.49 23.88
CA GLY A 50 40.99 17.28 24.47
C GLY A 50 39.87 17.70 23.51
N VAL A 51 39.96 18.92 22.96
CA VAL A 51 38.98 19.45 22.01
C VAL A 51 38.94 18.62 20.72
N ALA A 52 40.10 18.22 20.20
CA ALA A 52 40.18 17.37 19.01
C ALA A 52 39.52 15.99 19.22
N ARG A 53 39.67 15.40 20.42
CA ARG A 53 38.99 14.14 20.77
C ARG A 53 37.46 14.32 20.84
N LEU A 54 36.99 15.42 21.41
CA LEU A 54 35.57 15.78 21.45
C LEU A 54 34.98 15.90 20.05
N GLN A 55 35.62 16.67 19.17
CA GLN A 55 35.18 16.85 17.79
C GLN A 55 35.14 15.52 17.02
N LYS A 56 36.17 14.68 17.17
CA LYS A 56 36.21 13.37 16.54
C LYS A 56 35.10 12.44 17.03
N GLN A 57 34.74 12.52 18.32
CA GLN A 57 33.65 11.75 18.89
C GLN A 57 32.28 12.23 18.39
N GLU A 58 32.11 13.54 18.22
CA GLU A 58 30.90 14.14 17.68
C GLU A 58 30.73 13.80 16.18
N GLU A 59 31.79 13.83 15.39
CA GLU A 59 31.78 13.38 13.99
C GLU A 59 31.37 11.91 13.86
N LEU A 60 31.89 11.04 14.74
CA LEU A 60 31.50 9.63 14.77
C LEU A 60 30.03 9.46 15.13
N ARG A 61 29.52 10.24 16.09
CA ARG A 61 28.10 10.21 16.47
C ARG A 61 27.21 10.65 15.31
N LEU A 62 27.55 11.76 14.64
CA LEU A 62 26.82 12.27 13.49
C LEU A 62 26.80 11.27 12.31
N LYS A 63 27.92 10.58 12.06
CA LYS A 63 27.97 9.52 11.04
C LYS A 63 27.04 8.36 11.38
N GLN A 64 27.06 7.87 12.62
CA GLN A 64 26.17 6.80 13.06
C GLN A 64 24.68 7.21 13.02
N GLU A 65 24.35 8.44 13.41
CA GLU A 65 23.00 8.99 13.30
C GLU A 65 22.53 9.04 11.84
N HIS A 66 23.42 9.45 10.92
CA HIS A 66 23.10 9.50 9.50
C HIS A 66 22.90 8.11 8.87
N GLU A 67 23.76 7.14 9.20
CA GLU A 67 23.59 5.76 8.73
C GLU A 67 22.29 5.13 9.24
N ASN A 68 21.95 5.35 10.52
CA ASN A 68 20.69 4.89 11.09
C ASN A 68 19.48 5.55 10.41
N TYR A 69 19.57 6.85 10.09
CA TYR A 69 18.53 7.56 9.35
C TYR A 69 18.28 6.94 7.97
N ILE A 70 19.35 6.69 7.20
CA ILE A 70 19.27 6.05 5.88
C ILE A 70 18.63 4.66 6.00
N LEU A 71 19.06 3.86 6.97
CA LEU A 71 18.53 2.53 7.19
C LEU A 71 17.03 2.55 7.51
N MET A 72 16.59 3.50 8.36
CA MET A 72 15.17 3.69 8.67
C MET A 72 14.36 4.13 7.44
N GLN A 73 14.93 4.99 6.58
CA GLN A 73 14.28 5.42 5.36
C GLN A 73 14.10 4.25 4.38
N ASN A 74 15.14 3.45 4.17
CA ASN A 74 15.08 2.26 3.33
C ASN A 74 14.05 1.25 3.82
N GLN A 75 13.95 1.01 5.13
CA GLN A 75 12.91 0.13 5.70
C GLN A 75 11.50 0.68 5.46
N LYS A 76 11.29 1.98 5.58
CA LYS A 76 9.99 2.61 5.27
C LYS A 76 9.64 2.47 3.79
N GLU A 77 10.61 2.63 2.90
CA GLU A 77 10.41 2.45 1.46
C GLU A 77 10.11 1.00 1.10
N LEU A 78 10.81 0.03 1.69
CA LEU A 78 10.52 -1.38 1.53
C LEU A 78 9.10 -1.74 2.02
N ALA A 79 8.71 -1.26 3.21
CA ALA A 79 7.37 -1.47 3.74
C ALA A 79 6.28 -0.83 2.86
N ARG A 80 6.56 0.33 2.23
CA ARG A 80 5.65 0.94 1.24
C ARG A 80 5.57 0.11 -0.04
N ALA A 81 6.69 -0.41 -0.52
CA ALA A 81 6.77 -1.25 -1.71
C ALA A 81 5.99 -2.57 -1.51
N GLU A 82 6.18 -3.24 -0.37
CA GLU A 82 5.43 -4.46 -0.02
C GLU A 82 3.93 -4.22 0.07
N ARG A 83 3.50 -3.15 0.75
CA ARG A 83 2.07 -2.78 0.79
C ARG A 83 1.50 -2.53 -0.60
N THR A 84 2.29 -1.92 -1.48
CA THR A 84 1.89 -1.65 -2.86
C THR A 84 1.80 -2.94 -3.67
N TYR A 85 2.74 -3.86 -3.48
CA TYR A 85 2.75 -5.18 -4.11
C TYR A 85 1.55 -6.03 -3.66
N HIS A 86 1.26 -6.11 -2.36
CA HIS A 86 0.09 -6.80 -1.84
C HIS A 86 -1.22 -6.20 -2.35
N LYS A 87 -1.33 -4.86 -2.41
CA LYS A 87 -2.49 -4.21 -3.04
C LYS A 87 -2.63 -4.55 -4.53
N LYS A 88 -1.52 -4.64 -5.27
CA LYS A 88 -1.54 -5.05 -6.68
C LYS A 88 -1.99 -6.51 -6.84
N ILE A 89 -1.53 -7.42 -5.97
CA ILE A 89 -1.98 -8.82 -5.96
C ILE A 89 -3.48 -8.90 -5.64
N GLN A 90 -3.94 -8.25 -4.57
CA GLN A 90 -5.36 -8.25 -4.18
C GLN A 90 -6.25 -7.66 -5.28
N ARG A 91 -5.83 -6.56 -5.93
CA ARG A 91 -6.54 -6.01 -7.10
C ARG A 91 -6.55 -7.01 -8.26
N LYS A 92 -5.45 -7.71 -8.51
CA LYS A 92 -5.36 -8.73 -9.58
C LYS A 92 -6.30 -9.91 -9.29
N GLU A 93 -6.41 -10.35 -8.05
CA GLU A 93 -7.33 -11.40 -7.61
C GLU A 93 -8.79 -10.95 -7.67
N GLN A 94 -9.13 -9.77 -7.16
CA GLN A 94 -10.48 -9.18 -7.27
C GLN A 94 -10.87 -8.86 -8.73
N SER A 95 -9.90 -8.57 -9.60
CA SER A 95 -10.15 -8.30 -11.02
C SER A 95 -10.41 -9.56 -11.86
N LYS A 96 -10.06 -10.76 -11.38
CA LYS A 96 -10.20 -11.98 -12.19
C LYS A 96 -11.60 -12.60 -12.18
N PHE A 97 -12.45 -12.24 -11.24
CA PHE A 97 -13.77 -12.85 -11.12
C PHE A 97 -14.84 -11.95 -11.75
N VAL A 98 -15.18 -12.26 -13.00
CA VAL A 98 -16.44 -11.85 -13.61
C VAL A 98 -17.50 -12.82 -13.06
N ASP A 99 -18.31 -12.35 -12.12
CA ASP A 99 -19.31 -13.18 -11.45
C ASP A 99 -20.55 -13.39 -12.34
N LEU A 100 -20.49 -14.41 -13.20
CA LEU A 100 -21.59 -14.81 -14.08
C LEU A 100 -22.69 -15.62 -13.36
N THR A 101 -22.65 -15.75 -12.03
CA THR A 101 -23.61 -16.59 -11.29
C THR A 101 -25.06 -16.14 -11.52
N VAL A 102 -25.32 -14.84 -11.42
CA VAL A 102 -26.67 -14.27 -11.65
C VAL A 102 -27.10 -14.45 -13.11
N PHE A 103 -26.17 -14.42 -14.06
CA PHE A 103 -26.45 -14.67 -15.47
C PHE A 103 -26.80 -16.15 -15.71
N LYS A 104 -26.04 -17.07 -15.11
CA LYS A 104 -26.31 -18.51 -15.17
C LYS A 104 -27.67 -18.86 -14.55
N VAL A 105 -28.00 -18.27 -13.40
CA VAL A 105 -29.31 -18.41 -12.77
C VAL A 105 -30.41 -17.87 -13.68
N GLY A 106 -30.23 -16.68 -14.24
CA GLY A 106 -31.17 -16.12 -15.22
C GLY A 106 -31.38 -17.05 -16.42
N MET A 107 -30.31 -17.61 -16.98
CA MET A 107 -30.37 -18.54 -18.10
C MET A 107 -31.18 -19.78 -17.77
N HIS A 108 -31.02 -20.34 -16.57
CA HIS A 108 -31.87 -21.44 -16.08
C HIS A 108 -33.34 -21.02 -15.95
N MET A 109 -33.62 -19.83 -15.41
CA MET A 109 -34.98 -19.30 -15.31
C MET A 109 -35.64 -19.03 -16.68
N TYR A 110 -34.85 -18.85 -17.73
CA TYR A 110 -35.35 -18.72 -19.11
C TYR A 110 -35.57 -20.07 -19.78
N LEU A 111 -34.61 -20.98 -19.66
CA LEU A 111 -34.61 -22.24 -20.40
C LEU A 111 -35.59 -23.26 -19.81
N TRP A 112 -35.74 -23.28 -18.48
CA TRP A 112 -36.63 -24.22 -17.79
C TRP A 112 -38.11 -24.04 -18.17
N PRO A 113 -38.69 -22.82 -18.17
CA PRO A 113 -40.05 -22.61 -18.63
C PRO A 113 -40.29 -23.04 -20.08
N VAL A 114 -39.34 -22.80 -20.98
CA VAL A 114 -39.44 -23.20 -22.39
C VAL A 114 -39.51 -24.72 -22.53
N MET A 115 -38.65 -25.45 -21.81
CA MET A 115 -38.68 -26.92 -21.81
C MET A 115 -39.97 -27.48 -21.19
N CYS A 116 -40.47 -26.86 -20.12
CA CYS A 116 -41.75 -27.21 -19.52
C CYS A 116 -42.92 -26.95 -20.49
N GLN A 117 -42.91 -25.83 -21.22
CA GLN A 117 -43.93 -25.53 -22.23
C GLN A 117 -43.91 -26.53 -23.40
N LEU A 118 -42.72 -26.90 -23.89
CA LEU A 118 -42.58 -27.93 -24.91
C LEU A 118 -43.09 -29.29 -24.44
N PHE A 119 -42.77 -29.67 -23.19
CA PHE A 119 -43.28 -30.90 -22.60
C PHE A 119 -44.81 -30.88 -22.45
N LEU A 120 -45.38 -29.77 -21.97
CA LEU A 120 -46.83 -29.61 -21.85
C LEU A 120 -47.52 -29.69 -23.21
N LEU A 121 -46.92 -29.12 -24.27
CA LEU A 121 -47.44 -29.23 -25.63
C LEU A 121 -47.51 -30.70 -26.09
N ILE A 122 -46.46 -31.49 -25.83
CA ILE A 122 -46.45 -32.93 -26.13
C ILE A 122 -47.54 -33.67 -25.35
N VAL A 123 -47.69 -33.36 -24.06
CA VAL A 123 -48.75 -33.96 -23.22
C VAL A 123 -50.13 -33.62 -23.78
N MET A 124 -50.39 -32.36 -24.12
CA MET A 124 -51.66 -31.92 -24.70
C MET A 124 -51.97 -32.61 -26.04
N LEU A 125 -50.96 -32.95 -26.85
CA LEU A 125 -51.14 -33.65 -28.12
C LEU A 125 -51.53 -35.13 -27.96
N ILE A 126 -51.16 -35.76 -26.83
CA ILE A 126 -51.40 -37.18 -26.58
C ILE A 126 -52.74 -37.40 -25.83
N LEU A 127 -53.24 -36.38 -25.13
CA LEU A 127 -54.46 -36.50 -24.32
C LEU A 127 -55.73 -36.66 -25.18
N PRO A 128 -56.69 -37.50 -24.73
CA PRO A 128 -58.02 -37.55 -25.33
C PRO A 128 -58.72 -36.18 -25.26
N THR A 129 -59.47 -35.83 -26.31
CA THR A 129 -60.16 -34.53 -26.44
C THR A 129 -61.09 -34.21 -25.27
N SER A 130 -61.78 -35.21 -24.72
CA SER A 130 -62.65 -35.05 -23.54
C SER A 130 -61.88 -34.61 -22.29
N THR A 131 -60.66 -35.13 -22.10
CA THR A 131 -59.79 -34.81 -20.98
C THR A 131 -59.08 -33.47 -21.21
N LEU A 132 -58.75 -33.15 -22.46
CA LEU A 132 -58.14 -31.87 -22.82
C LEU A 132 -59.07 -30.70 -22.51
N ILE A 133 -60.36 -30.79 -22.86
CA ILE A 133 -61.34 -29.72 -22.63
C ILE A 133 -61.52 -29.44 -21.14
N SER A 134 -61.59 -30.47 -20.29
CA SER A 134 -61.76 -30.31 -18.84
C SER A 134 -60.51 -29.76 -18.13
N SER A 135 -59.32 -30.04 -18.67
CA SER A 135 -58.03 -29.62 -18.10
C SER A 135 -57.45 -28.34 -18.72
N LEU A 136 -58.09 -27.79 -19.77
CA LEU A 136 -57.67 -26.59 -20.48
C LEU A 136 -57.44 -25.36 -19.57
N PRO A 137 -58.29 -25.08 -18.55
CA PRO A 137 -58.04 -23.97 -17.63
C PRO A 137 -56.75 -24.14 -16.82
N ILE A 138 -56.45 -25.38 -16.43
CA ILE A 138 -55.24 -25.72 -15.66
C ILE A 138 -54.00 -25.51 -16.53
N PHE A 139 -54.03 -25.97 -17.77
CA PHE A 139 -52.94 -25.75 -18.73
C PHE A 139 -52.71 -24.26 -19.01
N LEU A 140 -53.78 -23.47 -19.17
CA LEU A 140 -53.68 -22.02 -19.35
C LEU A 140 -53.00 -21.33 -18.17
N ILE A 141 -53.37 -21.66 -16.94
CA ILE A 141 -52.74 -21.09 -15.72
C ILE A 141 -51.25 -21.42 -15.72
N ILE A 142 -50.89 -22.68 -15.99
CA ILE A 142 -49.48 -23.11 -16.02
C ILE A 142 -48.70 -22.37 -17.11
N ILE A 143 -49.25 -22.25 -18.32
CA ILE A 143 -48.61 -21.54 -19.44
C ILE A 143 -48.39 -20.06 -19.09
N VAL A 144 -49.39 -19.40 -18.50
CA VAL A 144 -49.29 -18.00 -18.06
C VAL A 144 -48.22 -17.84 -16.98
N SER A 145 -48.18 -18.70 -15.97
CA SER A 145 -47.15 -18.66 -14.93
C SER A 145 -45.74 -18.84 -15.49
N LEU A 146 -45.55 -19.79 -16.42
CA LEU A 146 -44.27 -20.02 -17.10
C LEU A 146 -43.83 -18.81 -17.93
N ASN A 147 -44.77 -18.15 -18.63
CA ASN A 147 -44.48 -16.92 -19.37
C ASN A 147 -44.07 -15.76 -18.46
N VAL A 148 -44.68 -15.61 -17.28
CA VAL A 148 -44.27 -14.57 -16.33
C VAL A 148 -42.83 -14.79 -15.86
N ILE A 149 -42.46 -16.03 -15.51
CA ILE A 149 -41.09 -16.38 -15.10
C ILE A 149 -40.09 -16.09 -16.23
N PHE A 150 -40.44 -16.46 -17.46
CA PHE A 150 -39.66 -16.16 -18.65
C PHE A 150 -39.44 -14.65 -18.83
N TRP A 151 -40.50 -13.85 -18.74
CA TRP A 151 -40.42 -12.40 -18.93
C TRP A 151 -39.58 -11.70 -17.86
N VAL A 152 -39.56 -12.20 -16.62
CA VAL A 152 -38.71 -11.66 -15.54
C VAL A 152 -37.24 -12.03 -15.72
N SER A 153 -36.95 -13.17 -16.36
CA SER A 153 -35.57 -13.64 -16.56
C SER A 153 -34.75 -12.76 -17.52
N ILE A 154 -35.40 -12.18 -18.54
CA ILE A 154 -34.77 -11.33 -19.56
C ILE A 154 -34.13 -10.07 -18.95
N PRO A 155 -34.85 -9.18 -18.23
CA PRO A 155 -34.28 -7.97 -17.66
C PRO A 155 -33.21 -8.28 -16.58
N LEU A 156 -33.35 -9.40 -15.87
CA LEU A 156 -32.36 -9.83 -14.88
C LEU A 156 -31.02 -10.18 -15.55
N MET A 157 -31.06 -10.91 -16.66
CA MET A 157 -29.87 -11.26 -17.43
C MET A 157 -29.24 -10.04 -18.10
N THR A 158 -30.04 -9.19 -18.74
CA THR A 158 -29.52 -8.01 -19.45
C THR A 158 -28.87 -7.02 -18.50
N LYS A 159 -29.45 -6.80 -17.30
CA LYS A 159 -28.85 -5.93 -16.27
C LYS A 159 -27.51 -6.49 -15.78
N ASN A 160 -27.47 -7.78 -15.45
CA ASN A 160 -26.24 -8.39 -14.95
C ASN A 160 -25.13 -8.43 -16.02
N LEU A 161 -25.47 -8.72 -17.29
CA LEU A 161 -24.51 -8.61 -18.40
C LEU A 161 -24.02 -7.18 -18.60
N ALA A 162 -24.92 -6.19 -18.57
CA ALA A 162 -24.56 -4.78 -18.71
C ALA A 162 -23.60 -4.33 -17.58
N ASP A 163 -23.88 -4.72 -16.33
CA ASP A 163 -23.01 -4.42 -15.19
C ASP A 163 -21.63 -5.07 -15.32
N GLN A 164 -21.56 -6.28 -15.86
CA GLN A 164 -20.30 -6.97 -16.10
C GLN A 164 -19.51 -6.35 -17.25
N ILE A 165 -20.18 -6.00 -18.34
CA ILE A 165 -19.57 -5.29 -19.47
C ILE A 165 -19.02 -3.93 -19.00
N LEU A 166 -19.78 -3.18 -18.22
CA LEU A 166 -19.35 -1.88 -17.69
C LEU A 166 -18.18 -2.01 -16.72
N LYS A 167 -18.16 -3.07 -15.89
CA LYS A 167 -17.00 -3.41 -15.05
C LYS A 167 -15.75 -3.73 -15.90
N ILE A 168 -15.91 -4.41 -17.03
CA ILE A 168 -14.79 -4.72 -17.95
C ILE A 168 -14.33 -3.47 -18.71
N ASP A 169 -15.25 -2.62 -19.18
CA ASP A 169 -14.93 -1.37 -19.87
C ASP A 169 -14.15 -0.41 -18.98
N ASN A 170 -14.60 -0.21 -17.74
CA ASN A 170 -13.90 0.63 -16.76
C ASN A 170 -12.49 0.09 -16.43
N ARG A 171 -12.30 -1.23 -16.41
CA ARG A 171 -10.98 -1.85 -16.23
C ARG A 171 -10.08 -1.61 -17.45
N THR A 172 -10.64 -1.71 -18.64
CA THR A 172 -9.91 -1.52 -19.90
C THR A 172 -9.44 -0.07 -20.04
N LYS A 173 -10.31 0.90 -19.72
CA LYS A 173 -9.97 2.33 -19.68
C LYS A 173 -8.86 2.63 -18.68
N HIS A 174 -8.96 2.11 -17.45
CA HIS A 174 -7.91 2.30 -16.44
C HIS A 174 -6.57 1.65 -16.85
N LEU A 175 -6.57 0.57 -17.64
CA LEU A 175 -5.33 -0.03 -18.14
C LEU A 175 -4.70 0.78 -19.28
N LEU A 176 -5.52 1.37 -20.16
CA LEU A 176 -5.07 2.24 -21.26
C LEU A 176 -4.52 3.57 -20.74
N GLU A 177 -5.12 4.16 -19.71
CA GLU A 177 -4.71 5.45 -19.13
C GLU A 177 -3.41 5.35 -18.29
N ASN A 178 -3.00 4.13 -17.93
CA ASN A 178 -1.77 3.86 -17.17
C ASN A 178 -0.64 3.29 -18.04
N GLN A 179 -0.75 3.33 -19.37
CA GLN A 179 0.38 3.04 -20.27
C GLN A 179 1.17 4.33 -20.54
N PRO A 180 2.51 4.32 -20.36
CA PRO A 180 3.38 5.49 -20.57
C PRO A 180 3.51 5.88 -22.05
#